data_AF-A0A073CGK1-F1
#
_entry.id   AF-A0A073CGK1-F1
#
_cell.length_a   1.000
_cell.length_b   1.000
_cell.length_c   1.000
_cell.angle_alpha   90.00
_cell.angle_beta   90.00
_cell.angle_gamma   90.00
#
_symmetry.space_group_name_H-M   'P 1'
#
loop_
_entity.id
_entity.type
_entity.pdbx_description
1 polymer ?
#
loop_
_entity_poly.entity_id
_entity_poly.type
_entity_poly.pdbx_seq_one_letter_code
_entity_poly.pdbx_strand_id
1 'polypeptide(L)'
;MTSPYEGLSIEQWKSKTQELIENHPLHLEMIREIALKSWDILWQTTIGEGELAIPLYSLDVPAMVVGYFFEKLFAKELQKREPQLWRGGVSKEEKDLVYISDQLYSIEIKTSGQLGLKIFGNRSYGKSVENPDLAKKEKSGYYITVNFYDRIINLIRFGWIDHSDWKAQSSESGQSAGLSEEIYTYKLIPIAGEYRLNTPVTLLKGIGGKTAKIFEDEGIKTVRELENYQGVNKKLLKFKQKLEDLELS
;
A
#
# COMPACT_ATOMS: atom_id res chain seq x y z
N MET A 1 17.90 14.58 -3.64
CA MET A 1 17.60 14.45 -5.08
C MET A 1 16.49 15.42 -5.46
N THR A 2 16.52 16.00 -6.68
CA THR A 2 15.46 16.88 -7.20
C THR A 2 14.20 16.05 -7.48
N SER A 3 13.02 16.59 -7.17
CA SER A 3 11.76 15.90 -7.46
C SER A 3 11.60 15.66 -8.97
N PRO A 4 11.17 14.46 -9.41
CA PRO A 4 10.86 14.22 -10.82
C PRO A 4 9.61 14.98 -11.30
N TYR A 5 8.87 15.62 -10.39
CA TYR A 5 7.69 16.42 -10.66
C TYR A 5 7.97 17.93 -10.65
N GLU A 6 9.23 18.34 -10.42
CA GLU A 6 9.63 19.75 -10.40
C GLU A 6 9.25 20.43 -11.73
N GLY A 7 8.55 21.57 -11.64
CA GLY A 7 8.09 22.32 -12.82
C GLY A 7 6.88 21.74 -13.57
N LEU A 8 6.30 20.62 -13.11
CA LEU A 8 5.10 20.02 -13.71
C LEU A 8 3.82 20.47 -12.99
N SER A 9 2.75 20.68 -13.75
CA SER A 9 1.40 20.87 -13.19
C SER A 9 0.85 19.56 -12.62
N ILE A 10 -0.13 19.65 -11.72
CA ILE A 10 -0.74 18.49 -11.05
C ILE A 10 -1.31 17.49 -12.08
N GLU A 11 -1.91 17.99 -13.16
CA GLU A 11 -2.48 17.19 -14.23
C GLU A 11 -1.42 16.36 -14.98
N GLN A 12 -0.17 16.83 -15.02
CA GLN A 12 0.95 16.15 -15.66
C GLN A 12 1.56 15.07 -14.76
N TRP A 13 1.31 15.09 -13.45
CA TRP A 13 1.93 14.16 -12.52
C TRP A 13 1.59 12.72 -12.84
N LYS A 14 0.35 12.40 -13.22
CA LYS A 14 -0.04 11.02 -13.55
C LYS A 14 0.81 10.43 -14.67
N SER A 15 0.96 11.18 -15.76
CA SER A 15 1.78 10.77 -16.91
C SER A 15 3.24 10.57 -16.49
N LYS A 16 3.77 11.50 -15.68
CA LYS A 16 5.13 11.37 -15.16
C LYS A 16 5.30 10.14 -14.26
N THR A 17 4.33 9.83 -13.41
CA THR A 17 4.39 8.63 -12.56
C THR A 17 4.34 7.36 -13.38
N GLN A 18 3.53 7.30 -14.45
CA GLN A 18 3.51 6.17 -15.37
C GLN A 18 4.88 5.97 -16.03
N GLU A 19 5.49 7.03 -16.54
CA GLU A 19 6.86 7.00 -17.10
C GLU A 19 7.89 6.48 -16.08
N LEU A 20 7.83 6.94 -14.82
CA LEU A 20 8.72 6.48 -13.75
C LEU A 20 8.54 4.99 -13.45
N ILE A 21 7.30 4.51 -13.43
CA ILE A 21 6.98 3.10 -13.20
C ILE A 21 7.45 2.22 -14.37
N GLU A 22 7.22 2.65 -15.61
CA GLU A 22 7.66 1.93 -16.81
C GLU A 22 9.18 1.78 -16.88
N ASN A 23 9.92 2.79 -16.43
CA ASN A 23 11.38 2.78 -16.37
C ASN A 23 11.94 2.09 -15.12
N HIS A 24 11.10 1.64 -14.19
CA HIS A 24 11.54 1.01 -12.96
C HIS A 24 11.90 -0.48 -13.20
N PRO A 25 13.02 -1.00 -12.67
CA PRO A 25 13.46 -2.38 -12.90
C PRO A 25 12.55 -3.46 -12.28
N LEU A 26 11.69 -3.08 -11.33
CA LEU A 26 10.68 -3.96 -10.74
C LEU A 26 9.30 -3.66 -11.33
N HIS A 27 8.75 -4.60 -12.10
CA HIS A 27 7.45 -4.49 -12.75
C HIS A 27 6.27 -4.68 -11.80
N LEU A 28 5.14 -4.03 -12.11
CA LEU A 28 3.92 -4.07 -11.28
C LEU A 28 3.40 -5.48 -11.02
N GLU A 29 3.47 -6.38 -12.01
CA GLU A 29 3.05 -7.77 -11.85
C GLU A 29 3.89 -8.50 -10.80
N MET A 30 5.22 -8.35 -10.86
CA MET A 30 6.13 -8.94 -9.88
C MET A 30 5.85 -8.39 -8.47
N ILE A 31 5.56 -7.08 -8.35
CA ILE A 31 5.17 -6.47 -7.06
C ILE A 31 3.91 -7.14 -6.51
N ARG A 32 2.88 -7.31 -7.36
CA ARG A 32 1.62 -7.95 -6.98
C ARG A 32 1.82 -9.38 -6.53
N GLU A 33 2.51 -10.19 -7.33
CA GLU A 33 2.75 -11.60 -7.02
C GLU A 33 3.50 -11.77 -5.69
N ILE A 34 4.57 -10.99 -5.49
CA ILE A 34 5.37 -11.04 -4.27
C ILE A 34 4.55 -10.57 -3.07
N ALA A 35 3.76 -9.50 -3.21
CA ALA A 35 2.87 -9.04 -2.15
C ALA A 35 1.89 -10.13 -1.74
N LEU A 36 1.16 -10.71 -2.70
CA LEU A 36 0.16 -11.74 -2.41
C LEU A 36 0.80 -13.00 -1.82
N LYS A 37 1.96 -13.42 -2.34
CA LYS A 37 2.68 -14.58 -1.82
C LYS A 37 3.19 -14.35 -0.40
N SER A 38 3.76 -13.17 -0.13
CA SER A 38 4.27 -12.81 1.19
C SER A 38 3.15 -12.71 2.22
N TRP A 39 1.99 -12.19 1.81
CA TRP A 39 0.80 -12.11 2.65
C TRP A 39 0.23 -13.49 2.99
N ASP A 40 0.17 -14.39 2.01
CA ASP A 40 -0.23 -15.78 2.21
C ASP A 40 0.71 -16.52 3.18
N ILE A 41 2.03 -16.40 2.97
CA ILE A 41 3.04 -16.99 3.85
C ILE A 41 2.90 -16.46 5.28
N LEU A 42 2.70 -15.14 5.45
CA LEU A 42 2.53 -14.52 6.76
C LEU A 42 1.40 -15.21 7.55
N TRP A 43 0.22 -15.38 6.94
CA TRP A 43 -0.93 -15.95 7.64
C TRP A 43 -0.90 -17.47 7.78
N GLN A 44 -0.04 -18.16 7.02
CA GLN A 44 0.29 -19.58 7.22
C GLN A 44 1.39 -19.79 8.29
N THR A 45 2.02 -18.72 8.76
CA THR A 45 3.11 -18.81 9.74
C THR A 45 2.60 -19.25 11.11
N THR A 46 3.43 -20.02 11.81
CA THR A 46 3.23 -20.44 13.20
C THR A 46 4.38 -19.94 14.07
N ILE A 47 4.06 -19.44 15.26
CA ILE A 47 5.05 -19.00 16.25
C ILE A 47 5.21 -20.12 17.29
N GLY A 48 6.46 -20.41 17.67
CA GLY A 48 6.76 -21.48 18.63
C GLY A 48 6.91 -22.85 17.97
N GLU A 49 7.03 -23.90 18.79
CA GLU A 49 7.28 -25.28 18.35
C GLU A 49 6.49 -26.29 19.20
N GLY A 50 6.23 -27.47 18.62
CA GLY A 50 5.53 -28.56 19.31
C GLY A 50 4.16 -28.14 19.86
N GLU A 51 3.89 -28.48 21.12
CA GLU A 51 2.64 -28.12 21.81
C GLU A 51 2.51 -26.62 22.12
N LEU A 52 3.60 -25.85 21.99
CA LEU A 52 3.60 -24.39 22.18
C LEU A 52 3.39 -23.63 20.85
N ALA A 53 3.15 -24.34 19.75
CA ALA A 53 2.93 -23.76 18.43
C ALA A 53 1.60 -23.01 18.36
N ILE A 54 1.65 -21.72 18.04
CA ILE A 54 0.50 -20.84 17.90
C ILE A 54 0.43 -20.34 16.45
N PRO A 55 -0.61 -20.71 15.68
CA PRO A 55 -0.80 -20.17 14.35
C PRO A 55 -0.99 -18.66 14.40
N LEU A 56 -0.30 -17.90 13.55
CA LEU A 56 -0.39 -16.44 13.59
C LEU A 56 -1.83 -15.95 13.34
N TYR A 57 -2.59 -16.66 12.49
CA TYR A 57 -3.97 -16.32 12.17
C TYR A 57 -4.93 -16.42 13.36
N SER A 58 -4.56 -17.12 14.45
CA SER A 58 -5.40 -17.24 15.64
C SER A 58 -5.17 -16.12 16.64
N LEU A 59 -4.23 -15.20 16.36
CA LEU A 59 -3.89 -14.09 17.22
C LEU A 59 -4.47 -12.78 16.70
N ASP A 60 -4.83 -11.88 17.63
CA ASP A 60 -5.08 -10.48 17.30
C ASP A 60 -3.74 -9.73 17.27
N VAL A 61 -3.14 -9.70 16.08
CA VAL A 61 -1.79 -9.16 15.87
C VAL A 61 -1.89 -7.68 15.49
N PRO A 62 -1.21 -6.76 16.20
CA PRO A 62 -1.22 -5.34 15.85
C PRO A 62 -0.78 -5.09 14.40
N ALA A 63 -1.46 -4.18 13.70
CA ALA A 63 -1.19 -3.88 12.29
C ALA A 63 0.27 -3.51 11.99
N MET A 64 0.97 -2.87 12.93
CA MET A 64 2.40 -2.55 12.80
C MET A 64 3.28 -3.81 12.75
N VAL A 65 2.93 -4.84 13.54
CA VAL A 65 3.64 -6.11 13.58
C VAL A 65 3.39 -6.89 12.29
N VAL A 66 2.14 -6.93 11.82
CA VAL A 66 1.76 -7.47 10.51
C VAL A 66 2.55 -6.80 9.39
N GLY A 67 2.58 -5.46 9.37
CA GLY A 67 3.32 -4.67 8.39
C GLY A 67 4.83 -4.95 8.39
N TYR A 68 5.44 -5.04 9.57
CA TYR A 68 6.86 -5.36 9.72
C TYR A 68 7.20 -6.74 9.15
N PHE A 69 6.45 -7.78 9.53
CA PHE A 69 6.70 -9.12 9.02
C PHE A 69 6.44 -9.21 7.52
N PHE A 70 5.38 -8.56 7.02
CA PHE A 70 5.08 -8.49 5.60
C PHE A 70 6.23 -7.88 4.80
N GLU A 71 6.79 -6.75 5.25
CA GLU A 71 7.96 -6.11 4.63
C GLU A 71 9.15 -7.08 4.57
N LYS A 72 9.44 -7.79 5.67
CA LYS A 72 10.56 -8.74 5.71
C LYS A 72 10.35 -9.94 4.79
N LEU A 73 9.13 -10.47 4.72
CA LEU A 73 8.78 -11.56 3.80
C LEU A 73 8.86 -11.09 2.34
N PHE A 74 8.34 -9.90 2.04
CA PHE A 74 8.41 -9.30 0.70
C PHE A 74 9.86 -9.17 0.25
N ALA A 75 10.72 -8.57 1.08
CA ALA A 75 12.13 -8.38 0.75
C ALA A 75 12.84 -9.71 0.52
N LYS A 76 12.54 -10.73 1.32
CA LYS A 76 13.12 -12.07 1.18
C LYS A 76 12.63 -12.80 -0.06
N GLU A 77 11.36 -12.72 -0.38
CA GLU A 77 10.79 -13.32 -1.59
C GLU A 77 11.34 -12.63 -2.84
N LEU A 78 11.45 -11.30 -2.86
CA LEU A 78 12.09 -10.57 -3.96
C LEU A 78 13.57 -10.95 -4.14
N GLN A 79 14.34 -10.94 -3.04
CA GLN A 79 15.74 -11.35 -3.06
C GLN A 79 15.91 -12.81 -3.53
N LYS A 80 14.97 -13.70 -3.18
CA LYS A 80 15.02 -15.09 -3.64
C LYS A 80 14.79 -15.22 -5.15
N ARG A 81 13.89 -14.42 -5.72
CA ARG A 81 13.60 -14.42 -7.16
C ARG A 81 14.71 -13.75 -7.97
N GLU A 82 15.25 -12.65 -7.47
CA GLU A 82 16.21 -11.79 -8.17
C GLU A 82 17.47 -11.48 -7.32
N PRO A 83 18.24 -12.50 -6.89
CA PRO A 83 19.27 -12.36 -5.85
C PRO A 83 20.46 -11.47 -6.21
N GLN A 84 20.72 -11.27 -7.51
CA GLN A 84 21.80 -10.40 -7.98
C GLN A 84 21.36 -8.94 -8.18
N LEU A 85 20.06 -8.69 -8.20
CA LEU A 85 19.48 -7.38 -8.45
C LEU A 85 18.90 -6.75 -7.19
N TRP A 86 18.38 -7.57 -6.27
CA TRP A 86 17.63 -7.10 -5.12
C TRP A 86 18.08 -7.74 -3.82
N ARG A 87 18.02 -6.93 -2.75
CA ARG A 87 18.14 -7.41 -1.37
C ARG A 87 17.24 -6.58 -0.45
N GLY A 88 17.00 -7.09 0.76
CA GLY A 88 16.44 -6.27 1.83
C GLY A 88 17.44 -5.22 2.33
N GLY A 89 16.91 -4.12 2.85
CA GLY A 89 17.69 -3.14 3.61
C GLY A 89 18.32 -3.76 4.87
N VAL A 90 19.58 -3.42 5.14
CA VAL A 90 20.37 -3.95 6.28
C VAL A 90 20.65 -2.90 7.36
N SER A 91 20.39 -1.63 7.06
CA SER A 91 20.61 -0.50 7.98
C SER A 91 19.38 0.42 8.01
N LYS A 92 19.38 1.41 8.90
CA LYS A 92 18.25 2.36 9.03
C LYS A 92 18.27 3.44 7.95
N GLU A 93 19.42 3.61 7.32
CA GLU A 93 19.71 4.58 6.28
C GLU A 93 19.22 4.10 4.90
N GLU A 94 19.08 2.78 4.74
CA GLU A 94 18.60 2.16 3.51
C GLU A 94 17.07 2.12 3.43
N LYS A 95 16.57 2.01 2.19
CA LYS A 95 15.18 1.67 1.90
C LYS A 95 14.92 0.19 2.21
N ASP A 96 13.65 -0.18 2.29
CA ASP A 96 13.25 -1.53 2.69
C ASP A 96 13.64 -2.58 1.64
N LEU A 97 13.54 -2.22 0.35
CA LEU A 97 14.05 -2.98 -0.79
C LEU A 97 15.17 -2.20 -1.46
N VAL A 98 16.34 -2.79 -1.58
CA VAL A 98 17.52 -2.16 -2.21
C VAL A 98 17.77 -2.78 -3.56
N TYR A 99 17.75 -1.94 -4.61
CA TYR A 99 18.24 -2.32 -5.93
C TYR A 99 19.76 -2.18 -5.95
N ILE A 100 20.46 -3.29 -6.18
CA ILE A 100 21.91 -3.40 -5.98
C ILE A 100 22.68 -2.54 -6.99
N SER A 101 22.21 -2.50 -8.24
CA SER A 101 22.89 -1.81 -9.33
C SER A 101 22.80 -0.28 -9.24
N ASP A 102 21.70 0.24 -8.68
CA ASP A 102 21.49 1.68 -8.53
C ASP A 102 20.46 1.97 -7.41
N GLN A 103 20.91 2.62 -6.34
CA GLN A 103 20.05 2.88 -5.19
C GLN A 103 18.88 3.83 -5.49
N LEU A 104 18.91 4.60 -6.59
CA LEU A 104 17.79 5.42 -7.07
C LEU A 104 16.48 4.64 -7.19
N TYR A 105 16.57 3.37 -7.59
CA TYR A 105 15.42 2.48 -7.78
C TYR A 105 15.08 1.67 -6.52
N SER A 106 15.69 2.00 -5.38
CA SER A 106 15.34 1.36 -4.11
C SER A 106 13.97 1.83 -3.63
N ILE A 107 13.23 0.94 -2.97
CA ILE A 107 11.81 1.11 -2.67
C ILE A 107 11.57 1.07 -1.16
N GLU A 108 10.79 2.03 -0.66
CA GLU A 108 10.20 1.98 0.68
C GLU A 108 8.86 1.24 0.64
N ILE A 109 8.58 0.39 1.63
CA ILE A 109 7.28 -0.23 1.84
C ILE A 109 6.53 0.53 2.93
N LYS A 110 5.24 0.80 2.69
CA LYS A 110 4.32 1.38 3.69
C LYS A 110 3.03 0.59 3.73
N THR A 111 2.74 0.02 4.90
CA THR A 111 1.52 -0.73 5.14
C THR A 111 0.56 0.02 6.05
N SER A 112 -0.75 -0.14 5.85
CA SER A 112 -1.78 0.41 6.73
C SER A 112 -2.90 -0.60 6.94
N GLY A 113 -3.12 -0.98 8.20
CA GLY A 113 -4.19 -1.90 8.62
C GLY A 113 -5.47 -1.20 9.09
N GLN A 114 -5.56 0.14 8.94
CA GLN A 114 -6.74 0.90 9.35
C GLN A 114 -7.87 0.73 8.32
N LEU A 115 -9.11 0.81 8.79
CA LEU A 115 -10.28 0.85 7.91
C LEU A 115 -10.22 2.11 7.03
N GLY A 116 -9.77 1.95 5.79
CA GLY A 116 -9.55 3.04 4.83
C GLY A 116 -8.45 2.69 3.84
N LEU A 117 -8.22 3.60 2.88
CA LEU A 117 -7.23 3.42 1.82
C LEU A 117 -6.05 4.41 1.91
N LYS A 118 -5.93 5.11 3.04
CA LYS A 118 -4.83 6.04 3.32
C LYS A 118 -3.66 5.32 3.98
N ILE A 119 -2.46 5.82 3.72
CA ILE A 119 -1.21 5.41 4.38
C ILE A 119 -0.64 6.58 5.17
N PHE A 120 0.11 6.24 6.20
CA PHE A 120 0.63 7.19 7.17
C PHE A 120 2.13 6.95 7.35
N GLY A 121 2.91 8.03 7.24
CA GLY A 121 4.33 8.02 7.55
C GLY A 121 4.57 8.30 9.04
N ASN A 122 5.77 8.02 9.51
CA ASN A 122 6.19 8.44 10.85
C ASN A 122 6.18 9.98 10.95
N ARG A 123 5.91 10.55 12.11
CA ARG A 123 5.95 12.02 12.33
C ARG A 123 7.23 12.69 11.81
N SER A 124 8.38 11.99 11.87
CA SER A 124 9.66 12.48 11.36
C SER A 124 9.66 12.77 9.85
N TYR A 125 8.68 12.28 9.09
CA TYR A 125 8.55 12.54 7.65
C TYR A 125 8.02 13.93 7.33
N GLY A 126 7.35 14.62 8.26
CA GLY A 126 6.83 15.97 8.01
C GLY A 126 7.59 17.10 8.70
N LYS A 127 8.73 16.80 9.34
CA LYS A 127 9.64 17.83 9.87
C LYS A 127 10.66 18.19 8.78
N SER A 128 10.69 19.45 8.36
CA SER A 128 11.81 20.02 7.61
C SER A 128 13.07 19.93 8.47
N VAL A 129 14.13 19.34 7.93
CA VAL A 129 15.42 19.30 8.62
C VAL A 129 16.07 20.66 8.38
N GLU A 130 16.31 21.45 9.44
CA GLU A 130 16.96 22.77 9.35
C GLU A 130 18.41 22.70 8.85
N ASN A 131 18.98 21.50 8.79
CA ASN A 131 20.34 21.24 8.36
C ASN A 131 20.35 20.16 7.26
N PRO A 132 20.55 20.52 5.97
CA PRO A 132 20.50 19.60 4.84
C PRO A 132 21.49 18.43 4.96
N ASP A 133 22.65 18.67 5.58
CA ASP A 133 23.72 17.68 5.75
C ASP A 133 23.41 16.59 6.80
N LEU A 134 22.34 16.78 7.59
CA LEU A 134 21.85 15.80 8.57
C LEU A 134 20.60 15.05 8.10
N ALA A 135 20.20 15.17 6.82
CA ALA A 135 19.08 14.44 6.23
C ALA A 135 19.38 12.93 6.09
N LYS A 136 19.49 12.23 7.22
CA LYS A 136 19.90 10.81 7.36
C LYS A 136 18.85 9.78 6.91
N LYS A 137 17.96 10.13 5.98
CA LYS A 137 17.19 9.17 5.16
C LYS A 137 16.74 9.93 3.93
N GLU A 138 17.08 9.47 2.74
CA GLU A 138 16.46 9.99 1.53
C GLU A 138 14.99 9.58 1.56
N LYS A 139 14.12 10.50 1.99
CA LYS A 139 12.68 10.24 2.19
C LYS A 139 11.89 10.34 0.89
N SER A 140 12.45 11.00 -0.12
CA SER A 140 11.94 10.92 -1.50
C SER A 140 12.29 9.56 -2.11
N GLY A 141 11.52 9.08 -3.09
CA GLY A 141 11.85 7.87 -3.84
C GLY A 141 10.62 7.03 -4.18
N TYR A 142 10.86 5.79 -4.59
CA TYR A 142 9.80 4.82 -4.90
C TYR A 142 9.16 4.25 -3.63
N TYR A 143 7.85 4.05 -3.69
CA TYR A 143 7.05 3.48 -2.62
C TYR A 143 6.13 2.38 -3.13
N ILE A 144 6.15 1.23 -2.44
CA ILE A 144 5.05 0.26 -2.47
C ILE A 144 4.17 0.55 -1.26
N THR A 145 2.89 0.81 -1.50
CA THR A 145 1.90 0.97 -0.43
C THR A 145 0.93 -0.19 -0.41
N VAL A 146 0.63 -0.73 0.78
CA VAL A 146 -0.31 -1.84 0.97
C VAL A 146 -1.31 -1.47 2.04
N ASN A 147 -2.58 -1.32 1.64
CA ASN A 147 -3.70 -1.21 2.54
C ASN A 147 -4.30 -2.60 2.76
N PHE A 148 -4.52 -2.95 4.02
CA PHE A 148 -5.20 -4.17 4.42
C PHE A 148 -6.20 -3.88 5.52
N TYR A 149 -7.14 -4.78 5.70
CA TYR A 149 -8.06 -4.78 6.83
C TYR A 149 -8.24 -6.22 7.26
N ASP A 150 -8.10 -6.46 8.56
CA ASP A 150 -7.92 -7.80 9.13
C ASP A 150 -6.80 -8.56 8.39
N ARG A 151 -7.17 -9.55 7.57
CA ARG A 151 -6.25 -10.44 6.84
C ARG A 151 -6.41 -10.30 5.32
N ILE A 152 -7.10 -9.27 4.85
CA ILE A 152 -7.38 -9.05 3.44
C ILE A 152 -6.58 -7.84 2.96
N ILE A 153 -5.73 -8.06 1.95
CA ILE A 153 -5.16 -6.94 1.18
C ILE A 153 -6.28 -6.30 0.37
N ASN A 154 -6.46 -5.00 0.55
CA ASN A 154 -7.51 -4.22 -0.12
C ASN A 154 -6.98 -3.45 -1.33
N LEU A 155 -5.74 -2.94 -1.22
CA LEU A 155 -5.15 -2.10 -2.26
C LEU A 155 -3.64 -2.08 -2.17
N ILE A 156 -2.99 -2.41 -3.28
CA ILE A 156 -1.55 -2.24 -3.50
C ILE A 156 -1.37 -1.06 -4.45
N ARG A 157 -0.40 -0.19 -4.19
CA ARG A 157 -0.02 0.88 -5.13
C ARG A 157 1.49 0.95 -5.27
N PHE A 158 1.95 1.45 -6.41
CA PHE A 158 3.35 1.76 -6.66
C PHE A 158 3.50 3.17 -7.23
N GLY A 159 4.60 3.84 -6.93
CA GLY A 159 4.89 5.17 -7.47
C GLY A 159 5.98 5.89 -6.71
N TRP A 160 6.07 7.21 -6.89
CA TRP A 160 7.09 8.06 -6.27
C TRP A 160 6.47 9.06 -5.31
N ILE A 161 7.03 9.18 -4.11
CA ILE A 161 6.60 10.18 -3.13
C ILE A 161 7.80 11.05 -2.79
N ASP A 162 7.61 12.37 -2.84
CA ASP A 162 8.63 13.32 -2.40
C ASP A 162 8.56 13.51 -0.88
N HIS A 163 9.69 13.83 -0.25
CA HIS A 163 9.72 14.16 1.17
C HIS A 163 8.72 15.28 1.52
N SER A 164 8.59 16.28 0.65
CA SER A 164 7.67 17.42 0.81
C SER A 164 6.18 17.06 0.69
N ASP A 165 5.85 15.89 0.13
CA ASP A 165 4.46 15.43 0.04
C ASP A 165 3.90 15.03 1.42
N TRP A 166 4.79 14.66 2.34
CA TRP A 166 4.43 14.27 3.71
C TRP A 166 4.09 15.48 4.58
N LYS A 167 2.82 15.58 4.98
CA LYS A 167 2.34 16.64 5.86
C LYS A 167 2.31 16.13 7.29
N ALA A 168 3.16 16.69 8.16
CA ALA A 168 3.08 16.43 9.60
C ALA A 168 1.71 16.89 10.13
N GLN A 169 1.10 16.10 11.01
CA GLN A 169 -0.05 16.55 11.76
C GLN A 169 0.32 17.74 12.67
N SER A 170 -0.53 18.76 12.68
CA SER A 170 -0.32 20.00 13.43
C SER A 170 -0.45 19.84 14.95
N SER A 171 -1.04 18.75 15.44
CA SER A 171 -1.19 18.50 16.88
C SER A 171 0.07 17.85 17.49
N GLU A 172 0.44 18.28 18.71
CA GLU A 172 1.58 17.71 19.45
C GLU A 172 1.44 16.21 19.74
N SER A 173 0.21 15.68 19.76
CA SER A 173 -0.12 14.26 19.93
C SER A 173 -0.13 13.44 18.63
N GLY A 174 -0.05 14.08 17.45
CA GLY A 174 -0.08 13.41 16.16
C GLY A 174 1.23 12.67 15.87
N GLN A 175 1.21 11.34 15.93
CA GLN A 175 2.39 10.51 15.64
C GLN A 175 2.60 10.23 14.14
N SER A 176 1.75 10.80 13.28
CA SER A 176 1.70 10.44 11.84
C SER A 176 1.88 11.64 10.91
N ALA A 177 2.41 11.36 9.72
CA ALA A 177 2.40 12.27 8.57
C ALA A 177 1.48 11.71 7.49
N GLY A 178 0.59 12.55 6.96
CA GLY A 178 -0.37 12.16 5.91
C GLY A 178 0.04 12.65 4.52
N LEU A 179 -0.66 12.16 3.50
CA LEU A 179 -0.56 12.61 2.12
C LEU A 179 -1.88 13.26 1.68
N SER A 180 -1.81 14.20 0.74
CA SER A 180 -3.01 14.79 0.16
C SER A 180 -3.64 13.87 -0.90
N GLU A 181 -4.89 14.16 -1.28
CA GLU A 181 -5.63 13.34 -2.25
C GLU A 181 -4.97 13.32 -3.63
N GLU A 182 -4.31 14.41 -4.03
CA GLU A 182 -3.60 14.54 -5.30
C GLU A 182 -2.46 13.52 -5.41
N ILE A 183 -1.76 13.24 -4.30
CA ILE A 183 -0.68 12.25 -4.27
C ILE A 183 -1.23 10.84 -4.50
N TYR A 184 -2.33 10.48 -3.83
CA TYR A 184 -2.99 9.19 -4.07
C TYR A 184 -3.58 9.06 -5.47
N THR A 185 -4.01 10.17 -6.06
CA THR A 185 -4.65 10.18 -7.38
C THR A 185 -3.64 10.13 -8.52
N TYR A 186 -2.50 10.82 -8.36
CA TYR A 186 -1.59 11.05 -9.48
C TYR A 186 -0.21 10.43 -9.28
N LYS A 187 0.31 10.35 -8.05
CA LYS A 187 1.67 9.86 -7.77
C LYS A 187 1.75 8.39 -7.32
N LEU A 188 0.63 7.78 -6.94
CA LEU A 188 0.53 6.39 -6.51
C LEU A 188 -0.46 5.63 -7.37
N ILE A 189 0.04 4.81 -8.29
CA ILE A 189 -0.78 4.06 -9.22
C ILE A 189 -1.23 2.74 -8.56
N PRO A 190 -2.55 2.46 -8.50
CA PRO A 190 -3.06 1.16 -8.09
C PRO A 190 -2.48 0.02 -8.92
N ILE A 191 -2.17 -1.10 -8.26
CA ILE A 191 -1.82 -2.34 -8.96
C ILE A 191 -3.08 -3.19 -9.05
N ALA A 192 -3.57 -3.39 -10.27
CA ALA A 192 -4.76 -4.17 -10.58
C ALA A 192 -4.65 -5.63 -10.10
N GLY A 193 -5.78 -6.30 -9.90
CA GLY A 193 -5.83 -7.75 -9.69
C GLY A 193 -6.98 -8.25 -8.83
N GLU A 194 -7.26 -9.55 -8.93
CA GLU A 194 -8.42 -10.19 -8.30
C GLU A 194 -8.46 -10.10 -6.77
N TYR A 195 -7.32 -9.86 -6.12
CA TYR A 195 -7.26 -9.67 -4.67
C TYR A 195 -8.23 -8.56 -4.21
N ARG A 196 -8.45 -7.55 -5.07
CA ARG A 196 -9.37 -6.44 -4.82
C ARG A 196 -10.83 -6.88 -4.68
N LEU A 197 -11.23 -8.01 -5.27
CA LEU A 197 -12.58 -8.54 -5.15
C LEU A 197 -12.93 -8.93 -3.70
N ASN A 198 -11.93 -9.24 -2.88
CA ASN A 198 -12.16 -9.59 -1.47
C ASN A 198 -12.26 -8.35 -0.56
N THR A 199 -12.04 -7.15 -1.10
CA THR A 199 -12.11 -5.90 -0.35
C THR A 199 -13.51 -5.69 0.22
N PRO A 200 -13.65 -5.28 1.51
CA PRO A 200 -14.93 -4.88 2.05
C PRO A 200 -15.57 -3.74 1.25
N VAL A 201 -16.85 -3.90 0.88
CA VAL A 201 -17.59 -2.86 0.14
C VAL A 201 -17.60 -1.52 0.85
N THR A 202 -17.55 -1.51 2.18
CA THR A 202 -17.49 -0.29 3.00
C THR A 202 -16.26 0.58 2.72
N LEU A 203 -15.21 0.03 2.10
CA LEU A 203 -14.03 0.78 1.67
C LEU A 203 -14.16 1.42 0.30
N LEU A 204 -15.24 1.15 -0.44
CA LEU A 204 -15.50 1.78 -1.73
C LEU A 204 -15.85 3.26 -1.56
N LYS A 205 -15.33 4.09 -2.46
CA LYS A 205 -15.58 5.53 -2.47
C LYS A 205 -17.09 5.80 -2.58
N GLY A 206 -17.60 6.65 -1.69
CA GLY A 206 -19.02 7.04 -1.68
C GLY A 206 -19.93 6.13 -0.85
N ILE A 207 -19.38 5.13 -0.14
CA ILE A 207 -20.14 4.32 0.81
C ILE A 207 -20.05 4.92 2.21
N GLY A 208 -21.04 5.74 2.58
CA GLY A 208 -21.25 6.19 3.96
C GLY A 208 -22.13 5.23 4.75
N GLY A 209 -22.31 5.47 6.05
CA GLY A 209 -23.01 4.54 6.96
C GLY A 209 -24.43 4.12 6.52
N LYS A 210 -25.22 5.04 5.95
CA LYS A 210 -26.54 4.70 5.37
C LYS A 210 -26.45 3.76 4.17
N THR A 211 -25.41 3.91 3.35
CA THR A 211 -25.18 3.01 2.21
C THR A 211 -24.66 1.67 2.70
N ALA A 212 -23.71 1.66 3.65
CA ALA A 212 -23.18 0.43 4.24
C ALA A 212 -24.29 -0.47 4.80
N LYS A 213 -25.29 0.12 5.48
CA LYS A 213 -26.45 -0.65 5.98
C LYS A 213 -27.25 -1.32 4.86
N ILE A 214 -27.43 -0.66 3.70
CA ILE A 214 -28.14 -1.27 2.56
C ILE A 214 -27.37 -2.49 2.03
N PHE A 215 -26.04 -2.42 2.00
CA PHE A 215 -25.22 -3.56 1.60
C PHE A 215 -25.36 -4.71 2.61
N GLU A 216 -25.32 -4.41 3.91
CA GLU A 216 -25.50 -5.38 4.99
C GLU A 216 -26.88 -6.06 4.94
N ASP A 217 -27.96 -5.28 4.77
CA ASP A 217 -29.34 -5.79 4.66
C ASP A 217 -29.52 -6.75 3.47
N GLU A 218 -28.72 -6.58 2.40
CA GLU A 218 -28.71 -7.43 1.21
C GLU A 218 -27.63 -8.53 1.27
N GLY A 219 -26.94 -8.67 2.40
CA GLY A 219 -25.91 -9.69 2.63
C GLY A 219 -24.60 -9.46 1.86
N ILE A 220 -24.37 -8.25 1.34
CA ILE A 220 -23.19 -7.92 0.55
C ILE A 220 -22.11 -7.32 1.45
N LYS A 221 -20.98 -8.01 1.58
CA LYS A 221 -19.85 -7.59 2.43
C LYS A 221 -18.62 -7.25 1.60
N THR A 222 -18.45 -7.89 0.44
CA THR A 222 -17.24 -7.81 -0.40
C THR A 222 -17.55 -7.31 -1.80
N VAL A 223 -16.52 -6.79 -2.49
CA VAL A 223 -16.61 -6.39 -3.90
C VAL A 223 -17.08 -7.55 -4.78
N ARG A 224 -16.62 -8.78 -4.53
CA ARG A 224 -17.04 -10.00 -5.23
C ARG A 224 -18.54 -10.24 -5.11
N GLU A 225 -19.10 -10.09 -3.92
CA GLU A 225 -20.54 -10.26 -3.70
C GLU A 225 -21.34 -9.15 -4.41
N LEU A 226 -20.83 -7.91 -4.43
CA LEU A 226 -21.44 -6.83 -5.19
C LEU A 226 -21.39 -7.09 -6.70
N GLU A 227 -20.25 -7.55 -7.22
CA GLU A 227 -20.08 -7.93 -8.62
C GLU A 227 -21.07 -9.03 -9.03
N ASN A 228 -21.25 -10.02 -8.16
CA ASN A 228 -22.17 -11.13 -8.39
C ASN A 228 -23.63 -10.81 -8.03
N TYR A 229 -23.93 -9.59 -7.58
CA TYR A 229 -25.29 -9.20 -7.18
C TYR A 229 -26.27 -9.28 -8.36
N GLN A 230 -27.36 -10.03 -8.16
CA GLN A 230 -28.47 -10.22 -9.12
C GLN A 230 -29.81 -9.68 -8.62
N GLY A 231 -29.82 -8.99 -7.47
CA GLY A 231 -31.05 -8.41 -6.92
C GLY A 231 -31.48 -7.13 -7.63
N VAL A 232 -32.59 -6.54 -7.16
CA VAL A 232 -33.25 -5.40 -7.82
C VAL A 232 -32.94 -4.04 -7.17
N ASN A 233 -32.10 -4.02 -6.14
CA ASN A 233 -31.78 -2.79 -5.42
C ASN A 233 -30.99 -1.83 -6.32
N LYS A 234 -31.67 -0.76 -6.77
CA LYS A 234 -31.11 0.22 -7.71
C LYS A 234 -29.80 0.85 -7.22
N LYS A 235 -29.63 0.99 -5.90
CA LYS A 235 -28.42 1.59 -5.34
C LYS A 235 -27.22 0.64 -5.48
N LEU A 236 -27.42 -0.64 -5.19
CA LEU A 236 -26.39 -1.68 -5.36
C LEU A 236 -26.03 -1.85 -6.83
N LEU A 237 -27.03 -1.89 -7.73
CA LEU A 237 -26.79 -1.95 -9.18
C LEU A 237 -25.96 -0.76 -9.68
N LYS A 238 -26.18 0.45 -9.15
CA LYS A 238 -25.38 1.63 -9.46
C LYS A 238 -23.93 1.52 -8.96
N PHE A 239 -23.69 0.90 -7.80
CA PHE A 239 -22.33 0.64 -7.32
C PHE A 239 -21.65 -0.46 -8.13
N LYS A 240 -22.39 -1.52 -8.49
CA LYS A 240 -21.92 -2.59 -9.37
C LYS A 240 -21.41 -2.05 -10.71
N GLN A 241 -22.17 -1.15 -11.35
CA GLN A 241 -21.74 -0.48 -12.60
C GLN A 241 -20.45 0.33 -12.45
N LYS A 242 -20.15 0.82 -11.24
CA LYS A 242 -18.92 1.57 -10.97
C LYS A 242 -17.74 0.68 -10.59
N LEU A 243 -17.93 -0.64 -10.48
CA LEU A 243 -16.81 -1.54 -10.21
C LEU A 243 -15.83 -1.60 -11.39
N GLU A 244 -16.28 -1.26 -12.60
CA GLU A 244 -15.42 -1.11 -13.78
C GLU A 244 -14.28 -0.10 -13.53
N ASP A 245 -14.51 0.92 -12.67
CA ASP A 245 -13.50 1.92 -12.30
C ASP A 245 -12.43 1.38 -11.31
N LEU A 246 -12.57 0.15 -10.79
CA LEU A 246 -11.67 -0.40 -9.77
C LEU A 246 -10.50 -1.21 -10.33
N GLU A 247 -10.25 -1.21 -11.65
CA GLU A 247 -9.10 -1.88 -12.28
C GLU A 247 -8.90 -3.30 -11.69
N LEU A 248 -9.94 -4.14 -11.80
CA LEU A 248 -10.02 -5.45 -11.14
C LEU A 248 -9.26 -6.56 -11.91
N SER A 249 -8.79 -6.27 -13.12
CA SER A 249 -8.07 -7.17 -14.03
C SER A 249 -6.80 -6.52 -14.57
#